data_AF-A0A853I5K3-F1
#
_entry.id   AF-A0A853I5K3-F1
#
_cell.length_a   1.000
_cell.length_b   1.000
_cell.length_c   1.000
_cell.angle_alpha   90.00
_cell.angle_beta   90.00
_cell.angle_gamma   90.00
#
_symmetry.space_group_name_H-M   'P 1'
#
loop_
_entity.id
_entity.type
_entity.pdbx_description
1 polymer ?
#
loop_
_entity_poly.entity_id
_entity_poly.type
_entity_poly.pdbx_seq_one_letter_code
_entity_poly.pdbx_strand_id
1 'polypeptide(L)'
;MFDIGFAELIVIAIIGLLVLGPERLPHAIKKLMLWTGRLKRGFAAMKSEIEREIGADDIRRQLHNESIMQDLKQAQADVNRQINEFKQSIDSSVEKAENNIDGTTTQPADTNQATSFAQSEATPSIEASHTPDQQPKAKPTSATSSLND
;
A
#
# COMPACT_ATOMS: atom_id res chain seq x y z
N MET A 1 16.97 -20.05 -7.96
CA MET A 1 17.12 -18.59 -8.05
C MET A 1 15.76 -17.93 -7.82
N PHE A 2 15.33 -17.92 -6.56
CA PHE A 2 14.16 -17.19 -6.10
C PHE A 2 14.47 -16.75 -4.67
N ASP A 3 15.53 -15.97 -4.54
CA ASP A 3 15.96 -15.36 -3.28
C ASP A 3 15.06 -14.14 -3.00
N ILE A 4 13.76 -14.38 -2.77
CA ILE A 4 12.82 -13.36 -2.32
C ILE A 4 12.60 -13.58 -0.82
N GLY A 5 13.24 -12.73 -0.03
CA GLY A 5 13.07 -12.60 1.39
C GLY A 5 11.93 -11.67 1.77
N PHE A 6 11.67 -11.60 3.08
CA PHE A 6 10.62 -10.74 3.64
C PHE A 6 10.82 -9.25 3.32
N ALA A 7 12.08 -8.79 3.30
CA ALA A 7 12.42 -7.41 2.97
C ALA A 7 12.01 -7.04 1.54
N GLU A 8 12.24 -7.92 0.56
CA GLU A 8 11.85 -7.67 -0.83
C GLU A 8 10.33 -7.69 -1.01
N LEU A 9 9.60 -8.53 -0.26
CA LEU A 9 8.13 -8.47 -0.26
C LEU A 9 7.59 -7.12 0.24
N ILE A 10 8.22 -6.52 1.26
CA ILE A 10 7.82 -5.18 1.73
C ILE A 10 8.03 -4.14 0.64
N VAL A 11 9.17 -4.17 -0.06
CA VAL A 11 9.47 -3.24 -1.17
C VAL A 11 8.42 -3.39 -2.28
N ILE A 12 8.12 -4.62 -2.68
CA ILE A 12 7.10 -4.89 -3.71
C ILE A 12 5.72 -4.44 -3.24
N ALA A 13 5.36 -4.64 -1.96
CA ALA A 13 4.11 -4.17 -1.39
C ALA A 13 4.01 -2.64 -1.47
N ILE A 14 5.06 -1.91 -1.08
CA ILE A 14 5.09 -0.44 -1.16
C ILE A 14 4.94 0.03 -2.62
N ILE A 15 5.68 -0.57 -3.56
CA ILE A 15 5.57 -0.23 -4.99
C ILE A 15 4.15 -0.53 -5.50
N GLY A 16 3.57 -1.67 -5.11
CA GLY A 16 2.20 -2.02 -5.46
C GLY A 16 1.18 -1.03 -4.91
N LEU A 17 1.37 -0.54 -3.69
CA LEU A 17 0.53 0.50 -3.08
C LEU A 17 0.66 1.83 -3.82
N LEU A 18 1.85 2.18 -4.32
CA LEU A 18 2.07 3.43 -5.05
C LEU A 18 1.48 3.39 -6.46
N VAL A 19 1.71 2.29 -7.19
CA VAL A 19 1.30 2.16 -8.61
C VAL A 19 -0.19 1.92 -8.72
N LEU A 20 -0.71 0.97 -7.94
CA LEU A 20 -2.11 0.55 -8.02
C LEU A 20 -2.99 1.37 -7.08
N GLY A 21 -2.41 1.90 -6.00
CA GLY A 21 -3.12 2.60 -4.93
C GLY A 21 -3.45 1.66 -3.77
N PRO A 22 -3.45 2.18 -2.52
CA PRO A 22 -3.73 1.40 -1.31
C PRO A 22 -5.12 0.78 -1.30
N GLU A 23 -6.07 1.40 -1.98
CA GLU A 23 -7.43 0.88 -2.07
C GLU A 23 -7.55 -0.23 -3.10
N ARG A 24 -6.77 -0.24 -4.19
CA ARG A 24 -7.00 -1.15 -5.32
C ARG A 24 -6.24 -2.46 -5.22
N LEU A 25 -5.07 -2.47 -4.59
CA LEU A 25 -4.28 -3.68 -4.31
C LEU A 25 -5.08 -4.75 -3.54
N PRO A 26 -5.72 -4.45 -2.39
CA PRO A 26 -6.51 -5.46 -1.67
C PRO A 26 -7.70 -5.96 -2.49
N HIS A 27 -8.32 -5.10 -3.32
CA HIS A 27 -9.39 -5.53 -4.22
C HIS A 27 -8.88 -6.45 -5.34
N ALA A 28 -7.67 -6.22 -5.86
CA ALA A 28 -7.04 -7.07 -6.86
C ALA A 28 -6.67 -8.46 -6.28
N ILE A 29 -6.06 -8.51 -5.09
CA ILE A 29 -5.76 -9.76 -4.40
C ILE A 29 -7.04 -10.56 -4.15
N LYS A 30 -8.11 -9.93 -3.65
CA LYS A 30 -9.40 -10.60 -3.44
C LYS A 30 -9.92 -11.25 -4.72
N LYS A 31 -9.85 -10.55 -5.86
CA LYS A 31 -10.27 -11.09 -7.16
C LYS A 31 -9.39 -12.26 -7.61
N LEU A 32 -8.07 -12.11 -7.55
CA LEU A 32 -7.11 -13.16 -7.89
C LEU A 32 -7.28 -14.40 -7.01
N MET A 33 -7.52 -14.20 -5.72
CA MET A 33 -7.72 -15.28 -4.75
C MET A 33 -9.03 -16.03 -5.01
N LEU A 34 -10.12 -15.33 -5.31
CA LEU A 34 -11.38 -15.95 -5.71
C LEU A 34 -11.25 -16.75 -7.01
N TRP A 35 -10.45 -16.26 -7.96
CA TRP A 35 -10.22 -16.93 -9.24
C TRP A 35 -9.34 -18.18 -9.06
N THR A 36 -8.24 -18.05 -8.32
CA THR A 36 -7.36 -19.17 -7.95
C THR A 36 -8.10 -20.21 -7.10
N GLY A 37 -8.97 -19.77 -6.20
CA GLY A 37 -9.78 -20.66 -5.36
C GLY A 37 -10.78 -21.49 -6.18
N ARG A 38 -11.39 -20.89 -7.21
CA ARG A 38 -12.22 -21.63 -8.17
C ARG A 38 -11.40 -22.64 -8.96
N LEU A 39 -10.22 -22.27 -9.43
CA LEU A 39 -9.32 -23.17 -10.15
C LEU A 39 -8.90 -24.37 -9.27
N LYS A 40 -8.46 -24.10 -8.03
CA LYS A 40 -8.12 -25.14 -7.04
C LYS A 40 -9.27 -26.12 -6.81
N ARG A 41 -10.51 -25.64 -6.80
CA ARG A 41 -11.70 -26.48 -6.62
C ARG A 41 -11.99 -27.35 -7.85
N GLY A 42 -11.73 -26.86 -9.06
CA GLY A 42 -11.76 -27.66 -10.29
C GLY A 42 -10.71 -28.77 -10.32
N PHE A 43 -9.47 -28.47 -9.90
CA PHE A 43 -8.43 -29.48 -9.72
C PHE A 43 -8.78 -30.53 -8.67
N ALA A 44 -9.45 -30.13 -7.58
CA ALA A 44 -9.91 -31.08 -6.56
C ALA A 44 -10.98 -32.05 -7.11
N ALA A 45 -11.89 -31.59 -7.97
CA ALA A 45 -12.88 -32.43 -8.63
C ALA A 45 -12.22 -33.41 -9.62
N MET A 46 -11.26 -32.94 -10.42
CA MET A 46 -10.49 -33.81 -11.32
C MET A 46 -9.66 -34.84 -10.54
N LYS A 47 -9.00 -34.42 -9.44
CA LYS A 47 -8.29 -35.33 -8.54
C LYS A 47 -9.23 -36.39 -7.98
N SER A 48 -10.45 -36.03 -7.57
CA SER A 48 -11.43 -36.98 -7.04
C SER A 48 -11.91 -38.00 -8.07
N GLU A 49 -11.96 -37.65 -9.35
CA GLU A 49 -12.30 -38.59 -10.42
C GLU A 49 -11.11 -39.48 -10.78
N ILE A 50 -9.91 -38.90 -10.87
CA ILE A 50 -8.64 -39.62 -11.10
C ILE A 50 -8.34 -40.60 -9.97
N GLU A 51 -8.60 -40.21 -8.72
CA GLU A 51 -8.41 -41.05 -7.52
C GLU A 51 -9.37 -42.25 -7.50
N ARG A 52 -10.55 -42.11 -8.15
CA ARG A 52 -11.55 -43.18 -8.29
C ARG A 52 -11.23 -44.17 -9.42
N GLU A 53 -10.45 -43.78 -10.42
CA GLU A 53 -10.05 -44.62 -11.56
C GLU A 53 -8.63 -45.21 -11.47
N ILE A 54 -7.69 -44.54 -10.77
CA ILE A 54 -6.26 -44.92 -10.73
C ILE A 54 -5.78 -45.35 -9.32
N GLY A 55 -6.61 -45.26 -8.27
CA GLY A 55 -6.28 -45.83 -6.96
C GLY A 55 -5.15 -45.12 -6.22
N ALA A 56 -5.30 -43.81 -5.96
CA ALA A 56 -4.32 -43.03 -5.20
C ALA A 56 -4.40 -43.23 -3.66
N ASP A 57 -5.16 -44.21 -3.18
CA ASP A 57 -5.30 -44.55 -1.76
C ASP A 57 -3.97 -44.96 -1.11
N ASP A 58 -3.07 -45.61 -1.86
CA ASP A 58 -1.73 -45.97 -1.36
C ASP A 58 -0.81 -44.75 -1.19
N ILE A 59 -0.94 -43.72 -2.04
CA ILE A 59 -0.14 -42.50 -1.96
C ILE A 59 -0.62 -41.61 -0.81
N ARG A 60 -1.94 -41.52 -0.63
CA ARG A 60 -2.54 -40.72 0.44
C ARG A 60 -2.22 -41.31 1.81
N ARG A 61 -2.22 -42.63 1.95
CA ARG A 61 -1.93 -43.32 3.22
C ARG A 61 -0.45 -43.25 3.63
N GLN A 62 0.48 -43.17 2.67
CA GLN A 62 1.90 -42.96 2.94
C GLN A 62 2.24 -41.50 3.29
N LEU A 63 1.47 -40.52 2.79
CA LEU A 63 1.71 -39.10 3.07
C LEU A 63 0.96 -38.57 4.30
N HIS A 64 -0.20 -39.14 4.65
CA HIS A 64 -1.10 -38.54 5.63
C HIS A 64 -0.78 -38.88 7.09
N ASN A 65 0.05 -39.89 7.35
CA ASN A 65 0.07 -40.51 8.69
C ASN A 65 1.17 -40.04 9.64
N GLU A 66 2.21 -39.32 9.18
CA GLU A 66 3.30 -38.96 10.10
C GLU A 66 4.01 -37.64 9.77
N SER A 67 4.37 -37.40 8.51
CA SER A 67 5.12 -36.20 8.12
C SER A 67 4.25 -34.94 8.10
N ILE A 68 3.06 -34.98 7.47
CA ILE A 68 2.21 -33.80 7.33
C ILE A 68 1.70 -33.29 8.69
N MET A 69 1.39 -34.18 9.64
CA MET A 69 0.88 -33.74 10.95
C MET A 69 1.97 -33.08 11.80
N GLN A 70 3.20 -33.58 11.73
CA GLN A 70 4.35 -32.98 12.42
C GLN A 70 4.76 -31.65 11.78
N ASP A 71 4.83 -31.61 10.44
CA ASP A 71 5.14 -30.38 9.68
C ASP A 71 4.10 -29.29 9.92
N LEU A 72 2.81 -29.64 9.95
CA LEU A 72 1.74 -28.69 10.26
C LEU A 72 1.82 -28.17 11.70
N LYS A 73 2.16 -29.04 12.66
CA LYS A 73 2.31 -28.63 14.07
C LYS A 73 3.52 -27.71 14.27
N GLN A 74 4.62 -27.98 13.59
CA GLN A 74 5.82 -27.14 13.63
C GLN A 74 5.57 -25.81 12.92
N ALA A 75 4.97 -25.81 11.73
CA ALA A 75 4.59 -24.58 11.04
C ALA A 75 3.61 -23.73 11.85
N GLN A 76 2.64 -24.36 12.54
CA GLN A 76 1.73 -23.65 13.44
C GLN A 76 2.46 -23.01 14.62
N ALA A 77 3.43 -23.71 15.21
CA ALA A 77 4.24 -23.18 16.31
C ALA A 77 5.10 -22.00 15.86
N ASP A 78 5.73 -22.09 14.68
CA ASP A 78 6.56 -21.03 14.11
C ASP A 78 5.73 -19.78 13.76
N VAL A 79 4.54 -19.97 13.17
CA VAL A 79 3.61 -18.88 12.87
C VAL A 79 3.13 -18.20 14.16
N ASN A 80 2.76 -18.97 15.19
CA ASN A 80 2.35 -18.41 16.47
C ASN A 80 3.47 -17.61 17.13
N ARG A 81 4.71 -18.09 17.06
CA ARG A 81 5.87 -17.39 17.60
C ARG A 81 6.10 -16.07 16.88
N GLN A 82 6.11 -16.06 15.55
CA GLN A 82 6.29 -14.85 14.76
C GLN A 82 5.17 -13.83 14.99
N ILE A 83 3.92 -14.28 15.12
CA ILE A 83 2.78 -13.41 15.44
C ILE A 83 2.96 -12.80 16.84
N ASN A 84 3.39 -13.58 17.83
CA ASN A 84 3.61 -13.07 19.18
C ASN A 84 4.78 -12.06 19.24
N GLU A 85 5.88 -12.32 18.54
CA GLU A 85 7.01 -11.39 18.41
C GLU A 85 6.59 -10.10 17.70
N PHE A 86 5.76 -10.20 16.66
CA PHE A 86 5.19 -9.04 15.97
C PHE A 86 4.26 -8.23 16.87
N LYS A 87 3.36 -8.89 17.61
CA LYS A 87 2.48 -8.23 18.60
C LYS A 87 3.28 -7.49 19.66
N GLN A 88 4.30 -8.14 20.24
CA GLN A 88 5.16 -7.52 21.24
C GLN A 88 5.93 -6.31 20.66
N SER A 89 6.37 -6.40 19.40
CA SER A 89 7.04 -5.29 18.71
C SER A 89 6.10 -4.11 18.43
N ILE A 90 4.83 -4.38 18.13
CA ILE A 90 3.78 -3.36 17.94
C ILE A 90 3.43 -2.71 19.28
N ASP A 91 3.12 -3.50 20.32
CA ASP A 91 2.72 -2.99 21.64
C ASP A 91 3.81 -2.11 22.25
N SER A 92 5.08 -2.53 22.17
CA SER A 92 6.21 -1.74 22.64
C SER A 92 6.50 -0.49 21.80
N SER A 93 6.06 -0.44 20.55
CA SER A 93 6.14 0.76 19.70
C SER A 93 5.00 1.74 20.00
N VAL A 94 3.81 1.21 20.32
CA VAL A 94 2.63 2.00 20.72
C VAL A 94 2.84 2.64 22.10
N GLU A 95 3.31 1.88 23.09
CA GLU A 95 3.59 2.42 24.44
C GLU A 95 4.68 3.51 24.42
N LYS A 96 5.69 3.37 23.54
CA LYS A 96 6.71 4.41 23.32
C LYS A 96 6.14 5.64 22.61
N ALA A 97 5.17 5.46 21.72
CA ALA A 97 4.50 6.57 21.05
C ALA A 97 3.58 7.33 22.01
N GLU A 98 2.82 6.64 22.87
CA GLU A 98 1.95 7.25 23.88
C GLU A 98 2.74 8.06 24.92
N ASN A 99 3.90 7.57 25.35
CA ASN A 99 4.78 8.32 26.27
C ASN A 99 5.53 9.51 25.64
N ASN A 100 5.55 9.63 24.31
CA ASN A 100 6.14 10.78 23.60
C ASN A 100 5.10 11.82 23.15
N ILE A 101 3.80 11.57 23.35
CA ILE A 101 2.73 12.51 22.97
C ILE A 101 2.52 13.61 24.03
N ASP A 102 2.95 13.40 25.28
CA ASP A 102 2.72 14.35 26.38
C ASP A 102 3.92 15.27 26.71
N GLY A 103 4.93 15.34 25.84
CA GLY A 103 6.08 16.19 26.11
C GLY A 103 7.07 16.35 24.96
N THR A 104 6.79 17.28 24.04
CA THR A 104 7.84 17.95 23.26
C THR A 104 7.43 19.40 22.96
N THR A 105 7.46 20.24 24.00
CA THR A 105 8.09 21.57 23.88
C THR A 105 9.58 21.37 24.22
N THR A 106 10.44 22.16 23.56
CA THR A 106 11.88 22.40 23.86
C THR A 106 12.90 21.47 23.19
N GLN A 107 13.24 21.87 21.96
CA GLN A 107 14.59 21.91 21.40
C GLN A 107 15.57 22.66 22.34
N PRO A 108 16.83 22.24 22.51
CA PRO A 108 17.92 23.00 21.86
C PRO A 108 19.18 22.18 21.52
N ALA A 109 19.78 22.44 20.35
CA ALA A 109 21.24 22.63 20.18
C ALA A 109 21.56 22.81 18.69
N ASP A 110 21.60 24.06 18.21
CA ASP A 110 22.62 24.45 17.24
C ASP A 110 23.05 25.89 17.56
N THR A 111 24.28 25.98 18.09
CA THR A 111 24.90 27.20 18.58
C THR A 111 25.62 27.90 17.43
N ASN A 112 25.12 29.08 17.11
CA ASN A 112 25.83 30.29 16.69
C ASN A 112 27.07 30.15 15.77
N GLN A 113 26.89 30.61 14.53
CA GLN A 113 27.83 31.58 13.96
C GLN A 113 27.04 32.77 13.42
N ALA A 114 27.10 33.88 14.16
CA ALA A 114 26.74 35.20 13.68
C ALA A 114 28.03 36.00 13.54
N THR A 115 28.35 36.42 12.32
CA THR A 115 29.18 37.61 12.11
C THR A 115 28.40 38.57 11.23
N SER A 116 28.02 39.66 11.87
CA SER A 116 27.27 40.80 11.37
C SER A 116 28.08 41.60 10.35
N PHE A 117 27.44 41.99 9.25
CA PHE A 117 27.67 43.30 8.63
C PHE A 117 26.32 43.94 8.33
N ALA A 118 26.19 45.16 8.82
CA ALA A 118 24.98 45.95 8.89
C ALA A 118 24.59 46.59 7.54
N GLN A 119 23.32 46.42 7.20
CA GLN A 119 22.35 47.44 6.75
C GLN A 119 22.87 48.81 6.26
N SER A 120 22.57 49.14 4.99
CA SER A 120 22.42 50.52 4.49
C SER A 120 21.48 50.52 3.25
N GLU A 121 20.36 51.25 3.42
CA GLU A 121 19.57 52.04 2.44
C GLU A 121 19.00 51.39 1.17
N ALA A 122 17.67 51.24 1.04
CA ALA A 122 16.68 52.25 0.60
C ALA A 122 16.54 52.39 -0.94
N THR A 123 15.50 51.72 -1.47
CA THR A 123 14.52 52.03 -2.56
C THR A 123 14.70 53.25 -3.50
N PRO A 124 13.96 53.38 -4.66
CA PRO A 124 12.99 52.51 -5.36
C PRO A 124 13.03 52.56 -6.93
N SER A 125 12.03 51.95 -7.59
CA SER A 125 11.52 52.15 -8.98
C SER A 125 12.30 51.42 -10.10
N ILE A 126 11.69 50.62 -10.97
CA ILE A 126 10.62 50.91 -11.97
C ILE A 126 9.96 49.55 -12.32
N GLU A 127 8.65 49.32 -12.07
CA GLU A 127 7.48 49.59 -12.95
C GLU A 127 7.05 48.30 -13.68
N ALA A 128 6.05 47.56 -13.19
CA ALA A 128 4.61 47.79 -13.36
C ALA A 128 4.15 47.76 -14.82
N SER A 129 3.42 46.69 -15.17
CA SER A 129 2.37 46.72 -16.19
C SER A 129 1.25 45.79 -15.75
N HIS A 130 0.48 46.28 -14.79
CA HIS A 130 -0.93 46.00 -14.66
C HIS A 130 -1.67 47.02 -15.54
N THR A 131 -2.68 46.59 -16.28
CA THR A 131 -3.73 47.49 -16.73
C THR A 131 -5.08 46.84 -16.43
N PRO A 132 -5.88 47.43 -15.55
CA PRO A 132 -7.30 47.15 -15.41
C PRO A 132 -8.08 47.79 -16.58
N ASP A 133 -9.30 47.32 -16.88
CA ASP A 133 -10.53 48.08 -16.61
C ASP A 133 -11.70 47.81 -17.58
N GLN A 134 -12.89 47.73 -16.98
CA GLN A 134 -14.22 48.07 -17.50
C GLN A 134 -14.91 47.31 -18.66
N GLN A 135 -15.99 46.62 -18.25
CA GLN A 135 -17.24 46.29 -18.96
C GLN A 135 -18.02 47.56 -19.41
N PRO A 136 -18.79 47.52 -20.54
CA PRO A 136 -20.26 47.56 -20.43
C PRO A 136 -21.07 46.73 -21.45
N LYS A 137 -22.21 46.23 -20.97
CA LYS A 137 -23.52 45.95 -21.60
C LYS A 137 -23.66 45.97 -23.14
N ALA A 138 -24.23 44.88 -23.71
CA ALA A 138 -25.56 44.88 -24.38
C ALA A 138 -25.97 43.48 -24.88
N LYS A 139 -27.21 43.08 -24.57
CA LYS A 139 -28.02 41.98 -25.14
C LYS A 139 -28.68 42.48 -26.45
N PRO A 140 -29.65 41.79 -27.07
CA PRO A 140 -29.79 40.40 -27.58
C PRO A 140 -29.95 40.39 -29.12
N THR A 141 -29.74 39.27 -29.81
CA THR A 141 -30.60 38.97 -30.98
C THR A 141 -30.70 37.48 -31.30
N SER A 142 -31.95 37.08 -31.50
CA SER A 142 -32.51 35.79 -31.89
C SER A 142 -32.38 35.48 -33.38
N ALA A 143 -32.69 34.21 -33.70
CA ALA A 143 -33.13 33.66 -34.99
C ALA A 143 -32.02 33.42 -36.03
N THR A 144 -32.08 32.45 -36.94
CA THR A 144 -32.88 31.25 -37.27
C THR A 144 -32.28 30.76 -38.59
N SER A 145 -32.53 29.50 -38.97
CA SER A 145 -32.35 28.92 -40.32
C SER A 145 -30.91 28.60 -40.73
N SER A 146 -30.63 27.52 -41.45
CA SER A 146 -31.44 26.49 -42.12
C SER A 146 -30.44 25.44 -42.61
N LEU A 147 -30.78 24.15 -42.49
CA LEU A 147 -31.03 23.25 -43.61
C LEU A 147 -29.80 22.92 -44.45
N ASN A 148 -29.42 21.64 -44.46
CA ASN A 148 -28.83 20.95 -45.61
C ASN A 148 -29.12 19.46 -45.43
N ASP A 149 -30.22 19.01 -46.05
CA ASP A 149 -30.26 17.78 -46.82
C ASP A 149 -29.82 18.12 -48.25
#